data_AF-A0A6N7Z8W7-F1
#
_entry.id   AF-A0A6N7Z8W7-F1
#
_cell.length_a   1.000
_cell.length_b   1.000
_cell.length_c   1.000
_cell.angle_alpha   90.00
_cell.angle_beta   90.00
_cell.angle_gamma   90.00
#
_symmetry.space_group_name_H-M   'P 1'
#
loop_
_entity.id
_entity.type
_entity.pdbx_description
1 polymer ?
#
loop_
_entity_poly.entity_id
_entity_poly.type
_entity_poly.pdbx_seq_one_letter_code
_entity_poly.pdbx_strand_id
1 'polypeptide(L)' 'MTEPEGDYTEGGVPTFDYVRDKIEHRSAVADGMTELSGDTASVDEQIAERHRAAKDKLAEIRRSLRDERPTGD' A
#
# COMPACT_ATOMS: atom_id res chain seq x y z
N MET A 1 -33.47 33.61 -9.35
CA MET A 1 -33.13 32.22 -8.98
C MET A 1 -31.97 32.35 -8.02
N THR A 2 -32.20 32.05 -6.74
CA THR A 2 -31.15 32.16 -5.71
C THR A 2 -30.21 30.97 -5.90
N GLU A 3 -28.93 31.25 -6.13
CA GLU A 3 -27.90 30.21 -6.06
C GLU A 3 -27.80 29.74 -4.59
N PRO A 4 -27.83 28.42 -4.33
CA PRO A 4 -27.68 27.89 -2.98
C PRO A 4 -26.30 28.22 -2.41
N GLU A 5 -26.24 28.78 -1.20
CA GLU A 5 -25.00 29.17 -0.51
C GLU A 5 -24.22 27.98 0.11
N GLY A 6 -24.37 26.76 -0.43
CA GLY A 6 -23.72 25.57 0.08
C GLY A 6 -23.85 24.35 -0.82
N ASP A 7 -23.24 23.23 -0.41
CA ASP A 7 -23.16 21.99 -1.19
C ASP A 7 -24.52 21.32 -1.44
N TYR A 8 -25.52 21.69 -0.67
CA TYR A 8 -26.89 21.20 -0.75
C TYR A 8 -27.88 22.36 -0.71
N THR A 9 -28.93 22.24 -1.50
CA THR A 9 -30.12 23.09 -1.38
C THR A 9 -30.82 22.83 -0.04
N GLU A 10 -31.71 23.73 0.37
CA GLU A 10 -32.52 23.57 1.60
C GLU A 10 -33.35 22.27 1.62
N GLY A 11 -33.70 21.74 0.44
CA GLY A 11 -34.38 20.45 0.28
C GLY A 11 -33.46 19.22 0.36
N GLY A 12 -32.18 19.40 0.66
CA GLY A 12 -31.19 18.31 0.75
C GLY A 12 -30.74 17.76 -0.61
N VAL A 13 -31.07 18.43 -1.72
CA VAL A 13 -30.58 18.06 -3.05
C VAL A 13 -29.20 18.68 -3.25
N PRO A 14 -28.18 17.89 -3.64
CA PRO A 14 -26.84 18.42 -3.88
C PRO A 14 -26.84 19.43 -5.04
N THR A 15 -25.98 20.43 -4.94
CA THR A 15 -25.82 21.43 -6.00
C THR A 15 -25.04 20.87 -7.17
N PHE A 16 -25.19 21.51 -8.33
CA PHE A 16 -24.44 21.10 -9.52
C PHE A 16 -22.93 21.21 -9.30
N ASP A 17 -22.47 22.29 -8.66
CA ASP A 17 -21.05 22.49 -8.37
C ASP A 17 -20.50 21.42 -7.42
N TYR A 18 -21.26 21.02 -6.39
CA TYR A 18 -20.84 19.94 -5.49
C TYR A 18 -20.72 18.58 -6.21
N VAL A 19 -21.65 18.27 -7.10
CA VAL A 19 -21.57 17.04 -7.91
C VAL A 19 -20.38 17.08 -8.86
N ARG A 20 -20.11 18.22 -9.50
CA ARG A 20 -18.96 18.40 -10.40
C ARG A 20 -17.64 18.19 -9.65
N ASP A 21 -17.44 18.89 -8.53
CA ASP A 21 -16.24 18.77 -7.70
C ASP A 21 -16.01 17.32 -7.22
N LYS A 22 -17.08 16.64 -6.81
CA LYS A 22 -17.01 15.24 -6.36
C LYS A 22 -16.62 14.26 -7.48
N ILE A 23 -17.06 14.51 -8.72
CA ILE A 23 -16.67 13.70 -9.88
C ILE A 23 -15.20 13.97 -10.22
N GLU A 24 -14.77 15.22 -10.27
CA GLU A 24 -13.39 15.59 -10.54
C GLU A 24 -12.43 15.00 -9.51
N HIS A 25 -12.76 15.09 -8.22
CA HIS A 25 -12.01 14.46 -7.15
C HIS A 25 -11.92 12.94 -7.32
N ARG A 26 -13.05 12.28 -7.64
CA ARG A 26 -13.06 10.82 -7.86
C ARG A 26 -12.22 10.40 -9.06
N SER A 27 -12.30 11.14 -10.16
CA SER A 27 -11.50 10.87 -11.35
C SER A 27 -10.00 11.03 -11.05
N ALA A 28 -9.60 12.10 -10.37
CA ALA A 28 -8.21 12.32 -9.95
C ALA A 28 -7.68 11.21 -9.03
N VAL A 29 -8.53 10.71 -8.11
CA VAL A 29 -8.19 9.57 -7.23
C VAL A 29 -8.10 8.25 -8.00
N ALA A 30 -8.99 8.01 -8.97
CA ALA A 30 -8.97 6.80 -9.78
C ALA A 30 -7.70 6.70 -10.65
N ASP A 31 -7.28 7.81 -11.25
CA ASP A 31 -6.03 7.88 -12.00
C ASP A 31 -4.83 7.60 -11.10
N GLY A 32 -4.80 8.17 -9.89
CA GLY A 32 -3.73 7.90 -8.90
C GLY A 32 -3.74 6.47 -8.34
N MET A 33 -4.90 5.83 -8.19
CA MET A 33 -5.03 4.45 -7.71
C MET A 33 -4.50 3.42 -8.72
N THR A 34 -4.61 3.71 -10.01
CA THR A 34 -4.09 2.83 -11.07
C THR A 34 -2.56 2.79 -11.03
N GLU A 35 -1.90 3.92 -10.78
CA GLU A 35 -0.44 4.01 -10.61
C GLU A 35 0.04 3.38 -9.29
N LEU A 36 -0.75 3.48 -8.22
CA LEU A 36 -0.41 2.90 -6.92
C LEU A 36 -0.59 1.38 -6.89
N SER A 37 -1.48 0.85 -7.72
CA SER A 37 -1.66 -0.59 -7.95
C SER A 37 -0.55 -1.14 -8.86
N GLY A 38 0.70 -0.88 -8.49
CA GLY A 38 1.85 -1.53 -9.11
C GLY A 38 1.75 -3.06 -9.02
N ASP A 39 2.61 -3.76 -9.75
CA ASP A 39 2.59 -5.23 -9.81
C ASP A 39 2.91 -5.85 -8.44
N THR A 40 1.86 -6.17 -7.68
CA THR A 40 1.97 -6.71 -6.33
C THR A 40 2.63 -8.09 -6.32
N ALA A 41 2.57 -8.84 -7.42
CA ALA A 41 3.21 -10.14 -7.54
C ALA A 41 4.74 -10.01 -7.45
N SER A 42 5.31 -8.94 -7.99
CA SER A 42 6.76 -8.68 -7.91
C SER A 42 7.21 -8.33 -6.48
N VAL A 43 6.37 -7.68 -5.69
CA VAL A 43 6.69 -7.31 -4.30
C VAL A 43 6.71 -8.55 -3.41
N ASP A 44 5.72 -9.43 -3.56
CA ASP A 44 5.65 -10.69 -2.79
C ASP A 44 6.84 -11.61 -3.10
N GLU A 45 7.25 -11.70 -4.36
CA GLU A 45 8.43 -12.47 -4.77
C GLU A 45 9.73 -11.91 -4.15
N GLN A 46 9.92 -10.59 -4.18
CA GLN A 46 11.07 -9.93 -3.56
C GLN A 46 11.13 -10.16 -2.04
N ILE A 47 9.97 -10.12 -1.37
CA ILE A 47 9.86 -10.42 0.06
C ILE A 47 10.23 -11.88 0.33
N ALA A 48 9.68 -12.81 -0.45
CA ALA A 48 9.98 -14.24 -0.32
C ALA A 48 11.47 -14.55 -0.49
N GLU A 49 12.11 -13.97 -1.51
CA GLU A 49 13.54 -14.16 -1.76
C GLU A 49 14.39 -13.57 -0.63
N ARG A 50 14.06 -12.37 -0.15
CA ARG A 50 14.72 -11.77 1.02
C ARG A 50 14.60 -12.66 2.26
N HIS A 51 13.44 -13.27 2.49
CA HIS A 51 13.25 -14.19 3.61
C HIS A 51 14.06 -15.48 3.46
N ARG A 52 14.18 -16.02 2.24
CA ARG A 52 15.03 -17.18 1.96
C ARG A 52 16.49 -16.87 2.26
N ALA A 53 17.02 -15.79 1.69
CA ALA A 53 18.40 -15.35 1.90
C ALA A 53 18.70 -15.11 3.40
N ALA A 54 17.76 -14.49 4.14
CA ALA A 54 17.91 -14.29 5.57
C ALA A 54 17.96 -15.61 6.36
N LYS A 55 17.11 -16.59 6.01
CA LYS A 55 17.11 -17.92 6.64
C LYS A 55 18.43 -18.65 6.39
N ASP A 56 18.92 -18.62 5.16
CA ASP A 56 20.18 -19.28 4.79
C ASP A 56 21.36 -18.67 5.54
N LYS A 57 21.41 -17.33 5.65
CA LYS A 57 22.45 -16.65 6.41
C LYS A 57 22.39 -16.99 7.90
N LEU A 58 21.19 -17.09 8.49
CA LEU A 58 21.03 -17.51 9.88
C LEU A 58 21.47 -18.96 10.10
N ALA A 59 21.21 -19.85 9.14
CA ALA A 59 21.66 -21.24 9.21
C ALA A 59 23.20 -21.34 9.16
N GLU A 60 23.84 -20.55 8.30
CA GLU A 60 25.30 -20.43 8.24
C GLU A 60 25.87 -19.97 9.58
N ILE A 61 25.35 -18.87 10.15
CA ILE A 61 25.79 -18.35 11.45
C ILE A 61 25.65 -19.40 12.56
N ARG A 62 24.52 -20.13 12.61
CA ARG A 62 24.31 -21.19 13.63
C ARG A 62 25.31 -22.33 13.51
N ARG A 63 25.71 -22.68 12.29
CA ARG A 63 26.75 -23.70 12.04
C ARG A 63 28.11 -23.18 12.48
N SER A 64 28.51 -21.98 12.06
CA SER A 64 29.78 -21.37 12.48
C SER A 64 29.89 -21.31 14.00
N LEU A 65 28.83 -20.86 14.70
CA LEU A 65 28.79 -20.84 16.16
C LEU A 65 28.85 -22.24 16.79
N ARG A 66 28.36 -23.28 16.12
CA ARG A 66 28.44 -24.66 16.61
C ARG A 66 29.84 -25.24 16.40
N ASP A 67 30.48 -24.91 15.29
CA ASP A 67 31.82 -25.38 14.94
C ASP A 67 32.91 -24.66 15.77
N GLU A 68 32.68 -23.40 16.15
CA GLU A 68 33.55 -22.61 17.02
C GLU A 68 33.44 -23.00 18.50
N ARG A 69 32.35 -23.65 18.93
CA ARG A 69 32.25 -24.17 20.30
C ARG A 69 33.00 -25.50 20.38
N PRO A 70 34.07 -25.61 21.19
CA PRO A 70 34.65 -26.91 21.48
C PRO A 70 33.57 -27.75 22.16
N THR A 71 33.27 -28.92 21.60
CA THR A 71 32.49 -29.95 22.28
C THR A 71 33.26 -30.35 23.53
N GLY A 72 32.92 -29.69 24.65
CA GLY A 72 33.39 -30.09 25.97
C GLY A 72 32.54 -31.25 26.46
N ASP A 73 32.99 -32.46 26.13
CA ASP A 73 32.96 -33.69 26.95
C ASP A 73 33.90 -34.72 26.29
#